data_AF-A0A1M6A369-F1
#
_entry.id   AF-A0A1M6A369-F1
#
_cell.length_a   1.000
_cell.length_b   1.000
_cell.length_c   1.000
_cell.angle_alpha   90.00
_cell.angle_beta   90.00
_cell.angle_gamma   90.00
#
_symmetry.space_group_name_H-M   'P 1'
#
loop_
_entity.id
_entity.type
_entity.pdbx_description
1 polymer ?
#
loop_
_entity_poly.entity_id
_entity_poly.type
_entity_poly.pdbx_seq_one_letter_code
_entity_poly.pdbx_strand_id
1 'polypeptide(L)'
;MSFKKFAVASAFALCASVAYAQQGAPTGAAVDPTPEEQKVLDALKGKVEGVIVWATSRSNSHHDIWIMNADGTNARPLTKSNNVDWFPRVAPDGSKVLFNRSKTGWVPENDANYPEKWDLWTVDIDGENAVKIVDNATWGTWRPDGKSIVFSRAGKVFTMDLASKKETLVLDGEKAFNKAGVILQEPNMSPDGKHLAITLRGSMRETGVWDLAKGAWTKSGDGCQIDWNFDGSKLYRVNPTGNGGTAAPSEILWFSAKDGKQVEKVGFFGIPKNVKLMDLPGRRSHEYFPRLSPDGKWLVWGATDKGHDHDLFDYELYMWKIGEPVETAARITYHTGNDRWPDVWFGKVPVKEKPAPVAEAAKAAPAAAQAVVGASDAKMDELIKAIDRLTEAVNKLNAKPDAQ
;
A
#
# COMPACT_ATOMS: atom_id res chain seq x y z
N MET A 1 -39.23 -58.95 34.24
CA MET A 1 -38.65 -57.73 34.83
C MET A 1 -38.29 -56.78 33.70
N SER A 2 -38.72 -55.53 33.85
CA SER A 2 -38.58 -54.39 32.95
C SER A 2 -37.15 -54.15 32.46
N PHE A 3 -36.96 -53.65 31.24
CA PHE A 3 -36.28 -52.37 30.98
C PHE A 3 -36.46 -51.93 29.52
N LYS A 4 -37.27 -50.87 29.33
CA LYS A 4 -37.32 -50.05 28.11
C LYS A 4 -35.98 -49.33 27.95
N LYS A 5 -35.38 -49.36 26.76
CA LYS A 5 -34.36 -48.37 26.36
C LYS A 5 -34.91 -47.51 25.23
N PHE A 6 -34.95 -46.22 25.51
CA PHE A 6 -35.31 -45.14 24.59
C PHE A 6 -34.33 -45.10 23.43
N ALA A 7 -34.85 -45.11 22.20
CA ALA A 7 -34.12 -44.65 21.03
C ALA A 7 -34.27 -43.13 20.96
N VAL A 8 -33.21 -42.40 21.30
CA VAL A 8 -33.12 -40.96 21.04
C VAL A 8 -32.54 -40.79 19.65
N ALA A 9 -33.37 -40.29 18.74
CA ALA A 9 -32.93 -39.81 17.43
C ALA A 9 -31.96 -38.64 17.62
N SER A 10 -30.71 -38.83 17.24
CA SER A 10 -29.75 -37.74 17.05
C SER A 10 -29.54 -37.57 15.55
N ALA A 11 -30.37 -36.72 14.94
CA ALA A 11 -30.12 -36.21 13.61
C ALA A 11 -28.95 -35.22 13.73
N PHE A 12 -27.73 -35.69 13.45
CA PHE A 12 -26.60 -34.81 13.18
C PHE A 12 -26.88 -34.09 11.86
N ALA A 13 -27.31 -32.83 11.95
CA ALA A 13 -27.21 -31.91 10.83
C ALA A 13 -25.71 -31.62 10.61
N LEU A 14 -25.08 -32.40 9.74
CA LEU A 14 -23.81 -32.03 9.13
C LEU A 14 -24.08 -30.78 8.28
N CYS A 15 -23.86 -29.59 8.84
CA CYS A 15 -23.64 -28.41 8.02
C CYS A 15 -22.31 -28.62 7.31
N ALA A 16 -22.35 -29.21 6.12
CA ALA A 16 -21.24 -29.17 5.20
C ALA A 16 -21.00 -27.71 4.84
N SER A 17 -19.97 -27.08 5.42
CA SER A 17 -19.46 -25.82 4.93
C SER A 17 -18.86 -26.10 3.55
N VAL A 18 -19.65 -25.84 2.51
CA VAL A 18 -19.13 -25.72 1.16
C VAL A 18 -18.21 -24.51 1.20
N ALA A 19 -16.90 -24.77 1.25
CA ALA A 19 -15.90 -23.74 1.05
C ALA A 19 -16.05 -23.26 -0.39
N TYR A 20 -16.82 -22.19 -0.60
CA TYR A 20 -16.68 -21.40 -1.80
C TYR A 20 -15.24 -20.89 -1.79
N ALA A 21 -14.40 -21.40 -2.68
CA ALA A 21 -13.13 -20.77 -2.97
C ALA A 21 -13.45 -19.33 -3.40
N GLN A 22 -13.17 -18.38 -2.53
CA GLN A 22 -13.46 -16.98 -2.76
C GLN A 22 -12.81 -16.56 -4.08
N GLN A 23 -13.62 -16.07 -5.01
CA GLN A 23 -13.17 -15.74 -6.37
C GLN A 23 -12.65 -14.29 -6.49
N GLY A 24 -12.59 -13.55 -5.39
CA GLY A 24 -12.08 -12.17 -5.37
C GLY A 24 -12.54 -11.36 -4.15
N ALA A 25 -11.98 -10.15 -4.01
CA ALA A 25 -12.40 -9.17 -3.01
C ALA A 25 -13.72 -8.47 -3.40
N PRO A 26 -14.58 -8.06 -2.45
CA PRO A 26 -15.76 -7.25 -2.73
C PRO A 26 -15.38 -5.93 -3.39
N THR A 27 -15.97 -5.61 -4.54
CA THR A 27 -15.63 -4.37 -5.28
C THR A 27 -16.31 -3.14 -4.69
N GLY A 28 -17.48 -3.30 -4.06
CA GLY A 28 -18.22 -2.20 -3.45
C GLY A 28 -18.79 -1.20 -4.45
N ALA A 29 -19.14 -0.02 -3.95
CA ALA A 29 -19.65 1.14 -4.66
C ALA A 29 -19.22 2.44 -3.97
N ALA A 30 -19.21 3.55 -4.71
CA ALA A 30 -18.96 4.88 -4.17
C ALA A 30 -19.98 5.24 -3.08
N VAL A 31 -19.51 5.98 -2.08
CA VAL A 31 -20.34 6.57 -1.02
C VAL A 31 -20.01 8.03 -0.87
N ASP A 32 -20.92 8.82 -0.32
CA ASP A 32 -20.66 10.23 -0.03
C ASP A 32 -20.16 10.41 1.41
N PRO A 33 -19.27 11.37 1.67
CA PRO A 33 -18.93 11.78 3.03
C PRO A 33 -20.13 12.34 3.77
N THR A 34 -20.19 12.15 5.09
CA THR A 34 -21.10 12.93 5.92
C THR A 34 -20.70 14.42 5.91
N PRO A 35 -21.60 15.36 6.29
CA PRO A 35 -21.25 16.78 6.38
C PRO A 35 -20.04 17.06 7.30
N GLU A 36 -19.91 16.31 8.40
CA GLU A 36 -18.77 16.41 9.32
C GLU A 36 -17.48 15.90 8.69
N GLU A 37 -17.54 14.74 8.03
CA GLU A 37 -16.40 14.17 7.30
C GLU A 37 -15.94 15.13 6.17
N GLN A 38 -16.89 15.67 5.40
CA GLN A 38 -16.59 16.63 4.33
C GLN A 38 -15.92 17.90 4.89
N LYS A 39 -16.36 18.40 6.04
CA LYS A 39 -15.73 19.55 6.70
C LYS A 39 -14.26 19.28 7.08
N VAL A 40 -13.96 18.06 7.56
CA VAL A 40 -12.59 17.67 7.91
C VAL A 40 -11.72 17.52 6.64
N LEU A 41 -12.26 16.91 5.58
CA LEU A 41 -11.60 16.84 4.27
C LEU A 41 -11.29 18.23 3.69
N ASP A 42 -12.26 19.13 3.68
CA ASP A 42 -12.09 20.49 3.18
C ASP A 42 -11.00 21.25 3.96
N ALA A 43 -10.82 20.92 5.24
CA ALA A 43 -9.77 21.47 6.06
C ALA A 43 -8.37 20.93 5.70
N LEU A 44 -8.23 19.81 4.99
CA LEU A 44 -6.95 19.30 4.47
C LEU A 44 -6.62 19.81 3.06
N LYS A 45 -7.64 20.12 2.27
CA LYS A 45 -7.52 20.48 0.85
C LYS A 45 -6.49 21.57 0.59
N GLY A 46 -5.50 21.26 -0.25
CA GLY A 46 -4.42 22.18 -0.62
C GLY A 46 -3.44 22.56 0.50
N LYS A 47 -3.52 21.95 1.70
CA LYS A 47 -2.60 22.23 2.82
C LYS A 47 -1.42 21.26 2.89
N VAL A 48 -1.52 20.12 2.22
CA VAL A 48 -0.48 19.10 2.19
C VAL A 48 -0.17 18.77 0.73
N GLU A 49 1.07 19.02 0.33
CA GLU A 49 1.57 18.67 -0.99
C GLU A 49 2.20 17.28 -0.94
N GLY A 50 1.63 16.34 -1.69
CA GLY A 50 2.07 14.95 -1.69
C GLY A 50 1.04 14.01 -2.26
N VAL A 51 1.28 12.71 -2.09
CA VAL A 51 0.43 11.63 -2.58
C VAL A 51 0.24 10.54 -1.54
N ILE A 52 -0.88 9.85 -1.67
CA ILE A 52 -1.17 8.60 -0.98
C ILE A 52 -1.40 7.53 -2.04
N VAL A 53 -0.74 6.38 -1.87
CA VAL A 53 -0.94 5.18 -2.68
C VAL A 53 -1.51 4.08 -1.80
N TRP A 54 -2.42 3.26 -2.33
CA TRP A 54 -3.01 2.14 -1.59
C TRP A 54 -3.49 1.07 -2.57
N ALA A 55 -3.74 -0.13 -2.06
CA ALA A 55 -4.33 -1.20 -2.84
C ALA A 55 -5.85 -1.25 -2.60
N THR A 56 -6.62 -1.43 -3.67
CA THR A 56 -8.10 -1.36 -3.57
C THR A 56 -8.81 -2.21 -4.61
N SER A 57 -9.88 -2.87 -4.20
CA SER A 57 -10.76 -3.67 -5.07
C SER A 57 -11.84 -2.84 -5.78
N ARG A 58 -11.84 -1.51 -5.62
CA ARG A 58 -12.91 -0.64 -6.19
C ARG A 58 -13.05 -0.74 -7.71
N SER A 59 -11.97 -1.06 -8.44
CA SER A 59 -11.99 -1.26 -9.89
C SER A 59 -12.27 -2.70 -10.30
N ASN A 60 -11.85 -3.66 -9.49
CA ASN A 60 -11.91 -5.08 -9.81
C ASN A 60 -11.75 -5.94 -8.54
N SER A 61 -12.07 -7.23 -8.64
CA SER A 61 -12.00 -8.15 -7.51
C SER A 61 -10.60 -8.67 -7.18
N HIS A 62 -9.53 -8.10 -7.78
CA HIS A 62 -8.14 -8.51 -7.62
C HIS A 62 -7.26 -7.49 -6.91
N HIS A 63 -7.75 -6.29 -6.62
CA HIS A 63 -6.95 -5.14 -6.19
C HIS A 63 -6.00 -4.60 -7.26
N ASP A 64 -6.15 -3.32 -7.55
CA ASP A 64 -5.13 -2.52 -8.23
C ASP A 64 -4.47 -1.57 -7.22
N ILE A 65 -3.29 -1.04 -7.55
CA ILE A 65 -2.74 0.11 -6.84
C ILE A 65 -3.42 1.36 -7.36
N TRP A 66 -3.90 2.18 -6.44
CA TRP A 66 -4.46 3.49 -6.70
C TRP A 66 -3.60 4.58 -6.07
N ILE A 67 -3.75 5.80 -6.58
CA ILE A 67 -3.06 7.00 -6.13
C ILE A 67 -4.04 8.16 -6.01
N MET A 68 -3.85 9.00 -5.00
CA MET A 68 -4.58 10.25 -4.77
C MET A 68 -3.60 11.32 -4.28
N ASN A 69 -4.00 12.58 -4.36
CA ASN A 69 -3.30 13.65 -3.66
C ASN A 69 -3.40 13.41 -2.14
N ALA A 70 -2.39 13.84 -1.37
CA ALA A 70 -2.38 13.67 0.08
C ALA A 70 -3.56 14.36 0.80
N ASP A 71 -4.26 15.27 0.12
CA ASP A 71 -5.47 15.91 0.62
C ASP A 71 -6.78 15.14 0.30
N GLY A 72 -6.68 13.91 -0.21
CA GLY A 72 -7.81 13.05 -0.54
C GLY A 72 -8.38 13.26 -1.95
N THR A 73 -7.91 14.27 -2.70
CA THR A 73 -8.45 14.57 -4.03
C THR A 73 -7.79 13.76 -5.14
N ASN A 74 -8.41 13.73 -6.33
CA ASN A 74 -7.83 13.14 -7.54
C ASN A 74 -7.47 11.64 -7.43
N ALA A 75 -8.29 10.87 -6.72
CA ALA A 75 -8.13 9.41 -6.65
C ALA A 75 -8.29 8.77 -8.05
N ARG A 76 -7.30 7.99 -8.46
CA ARG A 76 -7.28 7.30 -9.76
C ARG A 76 -6.45 6.01 -9.71
N PRO A 77 -6.69 5.04 -10.61
CA PRO A 77 -5.82 3.88 -10.75
C PRO A 77 -4.39 4.29 -11.10
N LEU A 78 -3.41 3.68 -10.44
CA LEU A 78 -1.99 3.75 -10.79
C LEU A 78 -1.57 2.51 -11.58
N THR A 79 -2.09 1.34 -11.21
CA THR A 79 -1.96 0.11 -11.99
C THR A 79 -3.32 -0.36 -12.51
N LYS A 80 -3.30 -1.21 -13.53
CA LYS A 80 -4.46 -1.96 -14.04
C LYS A 80 -3.98 -3.33 -14.46
N SER A 81 -4.40 -4.37 -13.76
CA SER A 81 -3.93 -5.73 -13.98
C SER A 81 -5.06 -6.75 -13.84
N ASN A 82 -4.89 -7.92 -14.45
CA ASN A 82 -5.74 -9.09 -14.16
C ASN A 82 -5.23 -9.88 -12.95
N ASN A 83 -4.09 -9.50 -12.40
CA ASN A 83 -3.46 -10.07 -11.22
C ASN A 83 -3.66 -9.15 -10.01
N VAL A 84 -3.42 -9.67 -8.81
CA VAL A 84 -3.45 -8.90 -7.58
C VAL A 84 -2.23 -8.01 -7.46
N ASP A 85 -2.46 -6.69 -7.38
CA ASP A 85 -1.44 -5.71 -7.03
C ASP A 85 -1.68 -5.19 -5.60
N TRP A 86 -0.68 -5.28 -4.72
CA TRP A 86 -0.83 -4.88 -3.33
C TRP A 86 0.48 -4.48 -2.64
N PHE A 87 0.36 -4.06 -1.38
CA PHE A 87 1.46 -3.60 -0.53
C PHE A 87 2.33 -2.50 -1.20
N PRO A 88 1.73 -1.40 -1.70
CA PRO A 88 2.49 -0.37 -2.38
C PRO A 88 3.39 0.40 -1.41
N ARG A 89 4.58 0.78 -1.88
CA ARG A 89 5.56 1.57 -1.15
C ARG A 89 6.16 2.64 -2.05
N VAL A 90 6.00 3.90 -1.70
CA VAL A 90 6.56 5.02 -2.48
C VAL A 90 8.07 5.09 -2.23
N ALA A 91 8.84 5.31 -3.29
CA ALA A 91 10.28 5.53 -3.19
C ALA A 91 10.57 6.81 -2.36
N PRO A 92 11.72 6.88 -1.64
CA PRO A 92 12.07 8.08 -0.86
C PRO A 92 12.07 9.38 -1.68
N ASP A 93 12.39 9.30 -2.97
CA ASP A 93 12.42 10.43 -3.90
C ASP A 93 11.05 10.74 -4.55
N GLY A 94 10.00 9.96 -4.25
CA GLY A 94 8.66 10.13 -4.79
C GLY A 94 8.49 9.73 -6.25
N SER A 95 9.51 9.17 -6.90
CA SER A 95 9.49 8.92 -8.35
C SER A 95 8.79 7.64 -8.76
N LYS A 96 8.77 6.63 -7.88
CA LYS A 96 8.29 5.28 -8.17
C LYS A 96 7.50 4.69 -7.00
N VAL A 97 6.68 3.68 -7.32
CA VAL A 97 6.00 2.83 -6.35
C VAL A 97 6.47 1.40 -6.54
N LEU A 98 6.96 0.79 -5.46
CA LEU A 98 7.25 -0.65 -5.35
C LEU A 98 5.98 -1.36 -4.87
N PHE A 99 5.65 -2.50 -5.44
CA PHE A 99 4.48 -3.27 -5.03
C PHE A 99 4.66 -4.77 -5.31
N ASN A 100 3.86 -5.60 -4.64
CA ASN A 100 3.76 -7.02 -4.92
C ASN A 100 2.72 -7.23 -6.03
N ARG A 101 3.02 -8.10 -7.00
CA ARG A 101 2.06 -8.55 -8.01
C ARG A 101 1.97 -10.08 -8.00
N SER A 102 0.76 -10.64 -7.98
CA SER A 102 0.59 -12.09 -8.11
C SER A 102 0.94 -12.55 -9.52
N LYS A 103 1.38 -13.81 -9.65
CA LYS A 103 1.68 -14.41 -10.97
C LYS A 103 0.43 -14.89 -11.70
N THR A 104 -0.62 -15.15 -10.95
CA THR A 104 -1.96 -15.53 -11.44
C THR A 104 -2.97 -14.45 -11.05
N GLY A 105 -4.25 -14.62 -11.37
CA GLY A 105 -5.33 -13.71 -10.99
C GLY A 105 -5.50 -13.56 -9.47
N TRP A 106 -6.69 -13.86 -8.94
CA TRP A 106 -6.92 -13.78 -7.50
C TRP A 106 -5.96 -14.67 -6.69
N VAL A 107 -5.32 -14.07 -5.68
CA VAL A 107 -4.53 -14.74 -4.65
C VAL A 107 -4.85 -14.08 -3.31
N PRO A 108 -5.37 -14.83 -2.31
CA PRO A 108 -5.71 -14.27 -1.01
C PRO A 108 -4.46 -13.83 -0.24
N GLU A 109 -4.59 -12.91 0.71
CA GLU A 109 -3.47 -12.41 1.53
C GLU A 109 -2.75 -13.55 2.28
N ASN A 110 -3.46 -14.57 2.76
CA ASN A 110 -2.84 -15.70 3.46
C ASN A 110 -1.76 -16.40 2.62
N ASP A 111 -1.85 -16.29 1.29
CA ASP A 111 -0.88 -16.83 0.36
C ASP A 111 0.37 -15.95 0.15
N ALA A 112 0.47 -14.80 0.80
CA ALA A 112 1.65 -13.91 0.79
C ALA A 112 2.92 -14.55 1.36
N ASN A 113 2.76 -15.68 2.04
CA ASN A 113 3.84 -16.47 2.60
C ASN A 113 4.49 -17.42 1.59
N TYR A 114 3.90 -17.56 0.40
CA TYR A 114 4.34 -18.42 -0.69
C TYR A 114 4.99 -17.58 -1.80
N PRO A 115 6.30 -17.27 -1.72
CA PRO A 115 6.95 -16.35 -2.64
C PRO A 115 6.79 -16.75 -4.11
N GLU A 116 6.65 -18.04 -4.43
CA GLU A 116 6.42 -18.52 -5.79
C GLU A 116 5.12 -18.01 -6.44
N LYS A 117 4.16 -17.49 -5.65
CA LYS A 117 2.92 -16.89 -6.14
C LYS A 117 3.06 -15.40 -6.48
N TRP A 118 4.19 -14.77 -6.13
CA TRP A 118 4.36 -13.32 -6.14
C TRP A 118 5.69 -12.88 -6.75
N ASP A 119 5.64 -11.72 -7.39
CA ASP A 119 6.83 -10.99 -7.86
C ASP A 119 6.80 -9.56 -7.31
N LEU A 120 7.97 -8.93 -7.22
CA LEU A 120 8.07 -7.50 -6.93
C LEU A 120 8.17 -6.69 -8.21
N TRP A 121 7.39 -5.62 -8.28
CA TRP A 121 7.30 -4.72 -9.42
C TRP A 121 7.49 -3.27 -8.99
N THR A 122 7.96 -2.45 -9.91
CA THR A 122 7.93 -1.00 -9.77
C THR A 122 7.12 -0.37 -10.89
N VAL A 123 6.45 0.74 -10.59
CA VAL A 123 5.79 1.60 -11.57
C VAL A 123 6.19 3.05 -11.30
N ASP A 124 6.29 3.88 -12.33
CA ASP A 124 6.50 5.31 -12.16
C ASP A 124 5.27 5.93 -11.45
N ILE A 125 5.49 7.00 -10.70
CA ILE A 125 4.44 7.64 -9.89
C ILE A 125 3.28 8.22 -10.73
N ASP A 126 3.49 8.40 -12.04
CA ASP A 126 2.46 8.79 -12.99
C ASP A 126 1.62 7.61 -13.52
N GLY A 127 2.05 6.36 -13.26
CA GLY A 127 1.41 5.11 -13.67
C GLY A 127 2.06 4.44 -14.89
N GLU A 128 3.19 4.98 -15.38
CA GLU A 128 3.89 4.42 -16.54
C GLU A 128 5.03 3.47 -16.16
N ASN A 129 5.60 2.78 -17.16
CA ASN A 129 6.83 1.99 -17.02
C ASN A 129 6.80 0.93 -15.91
N ALA A 130 5.65 0.26 -15.74
CA ALA A 130 5.54 -0.87 -14.83
C ALA A 130 6.50 -2.01 -15.25
N VAL A 131 7.41 -2.40 -14.35
CA VAL A 131 8.47 -3.37 -14.62
C VAL A 131 8.66 -4.32 -13.43
N LYS A 132 8.80 -5.61 -13.72
CA LYS A 132 9.20 -6.61 -12.72
C LYS A 132 10.65 -6.39 -12.32
N ILE A 133 10.93 -6.37 -11.03
CA ILE A 133 12.29 -6.17 -10.50
C ILE A 133 12.84 -7.40 -9.77
N VAL A 134 12.00 -8.22 -9.13
CA VAL A 134 12.41 -9.44 -8.41
C VAL A 134 11.40 -10.55 -8.65
N ASP A 135 11.91 -11.75 -8.94
CA ASP A 135 11.10 -12.96 -9.08
C ASP A 135 10.97 -13.71 -7.73
N ASN A 136 9.80 -14.30 -7.48
CA ASN A 136 9.49 -15.09 -6.29
C ASN A 136 9.79 -14.35 -4.98
N ALA A 137 9.10 -13.25 -4.72
CA ALA A 137 9.34 -12.40 -3.55
C ALA A 137 8.08 -11.64 -3.12
N THR A 138 8.00 -11.33 -1.83
CA THR A 138 6.89 -10.57 -1.21
C THR A 138 7.41 -9.54 -0.21
N TRP A 139 6.49 -8.66 0.23
CA TRP A 139 6.72 -7.68 1.29
C TRP A 139 7.90 -6.74 1.00
N GLY A 140 8.04 -6.31 -0.25
CA GLY A 140 9.13 -5.44 -0.67
C GLY A 140 8.98 -4.01 -0.12
N THR A 141 10.06 -3.45 0.42
CA THR A 141 10.12 -2.05 0.85
C THR A 141 11.41 -1.38 0.36
N TRP A 142 11.36 -0.07 0.16
CA TRP A 142 12.54 0.72 -0.18
C TRP A 142 13.48 0.84 1.01
N ARG A 143 14.78 0.79 0.76
CA ARG A 143 15.75 1.27 1.73
C ARG A 143 15.79 2.80 1.71
N PRO A 144 16.20 3.45 2.82
CA PRO A 144 16.29 4.90 2.93
C PRO A 144 17.10 5.58 1.82
N ASP A 145 18.08 4.86 1.25
CA ASP A 145 18.92 5.33 0.16
C ASP A 145 18.19 5.46 -1.20
N GLY A 146 17.01 4.87 -1.36
CA GLY A 146 16.24 4.84 -2.61
C GLY A 146 16.89 4.07 -3.77
N LYS A 147 18.07 3.48 -3.56
CA LYS A 147 18.86 2.75 -4.56
C LYS A 147 18.76 1.24 -4.39
N SER A 148 18.26 0.81 -3.24
CA SER A 148 18.11 -0.58 -2.89
C SER A 148 16.78 -0.86 -2.21
N ILE A 149 16.40 -2.13 -2.20
CA ILE A 149 15.18 -2.61 -1.57
C ILE A 149 15.50 -3.72 -0.57
N VAL A 150 14.59 -3.96 0.36
CA VAL A 150 14.56 -5.13 1.24
C VAL A 150 13.26 -5.90 0.99
N PHE A 151 13.31 -7.23 1.03
CA PHE A 151 12.15 -8.06 0.76
C PHE A 151 12.27 -9.45 1.39
N SER A 152 11.15 -10.17 1.41
CA SER A 152 11.08 -11.53 1.96
C SER A 152 10.91 -12.60 0.89
N ARG A 153 11.47 -13.77 1.19
CA ARG A 153 11.14 -15.07 0.58
C ARG A 153 10.80 -16.04 1.71
N ALA A 154 9.55 -16.04 2.14
CA ALA A 154 9.06 -16.79 3.29
C ALA A 154 9.90 -16.54 4.57
N GLY A 155 10.72 -17.52 4.98
CA GLY A 155 11.58 -17.43 6.17
C GLY A 155 12.91 -16.68 5.99
N LYS A 156 13.16 -16.07 4.83
CA LYS A 156 14.42 -15.38 4.52
C LYS A 156 14.17 -13.94 4.11
N VAL A 157 15.07 -13.03 4.50
CA VAL A 157 15.07 -11.63 4.09
C VAL A 157 16.31 -11.34 3.25
N PHE A 158 16.12 -10.61 2.16
CA PHE A 158 17.15 -10.21 1.22
C PHE A 158 17.15 -8.69 1.04
N THR A 159 18.29 -8.15 0.66
CA THR A 159 18.39 -6.82 0.05
C THR A 159 18.84 -6.94 -1.40
N MET A 160 18.44 -5.99 -2.23
CA MET A 160 18.90 -5.91 -3.62
C MET A 160 19.31 -4.50 -3.98
N ASP A 161 20.51 -4.37 -4.56
CA ASP A 161 20.92 -3.15 -5.27
C ASP A 161 20.22 -3.10 -6.63
N LEU A 162 19.49 -2.01 -6.91
CA LEU A 162 18.65 -1.92 -8.09
C LEU A 162 19.44 -1.67 -9.38
N ALA A 163 20.65 -1.12 -9.29
CA ALA A 163 21.49 -0.84 -10.45
C ALA A 163 22.25 -2.09 -10.89
N SER A 164 22.93 -2.76 -9.96
CA SER A 164 23.71 -3.96 -10.23
C SER A 164 22.88 -5.25 -10.23
N LYS A 165 21.62 -5.18 -9.79
CA LYS A 165 20.71 -6.31 -9.59
C LYS A 165 21.25 -7.37 -8.61
N LYS A 166 22.19 -6.99 -7.74
CA LYS A 166 22.82 -7.92 -6.80
C LYS A 166 21.91 -8.13 -5.60
N GLU A 167 21.40 -9.35 -5.45
CA GLU A 167 20.73 -9.80 -4.23
C GLU A 167 21.75 -10.22 -3.15
N THR A 168 21.44 -9.93 -1.89
CA THR A 168 22.23 -10.34 -0.72
C THR A 168 21.29 -10.87 0.35
N LEU A 169 21.54 -12.09 0.83
CA LEU A 169 20.82 -12.65 1.98
C LEU A 169 21.21 -11.87 3.23
N VAL A 170 20.20 -11.29 3.91
CA VAL A 170 20.36 -10.50 5.13
C VAL A 170 20.07 -11.33 6.37
N LEU A 171 19.03 -12.15 6.31
CA LEU A 171 18.61 -12.99 7.42
C LEU A 171 18.01 -14.30 6.92
N ASP A 172 18.51 -15.40 7.48
CA ASP A 172 17.91 -16.74 7.36
C ASP A 172 17.20 -17.06 8.68
N GLY A 173 15.89 -16.87 8.74
CA GLY A 173 15.10 -16.96 9.96
C GLY A 173 15.18 -18.34 10.61
N GLU A 174 15.14 -19.42 9.82
CA GLU A 174 15.18 -20.78 10.38
C GLU A 174 16.49 -21.05 11.10
N LYS A 175 17.61 -20.55 10.57
CA LYS A 175 18.93 -20.64 11.22
C LYS A 175 19.03 -19.72 12.41
N ALA A 176 18.62 -18.46 12.26
CA ALA A 176 18.70 -17.44 13.30
C ALA A 176 17.89 -17.80 14.55
N PHE A 177 16.71 -18.40 14.35
CA PHE A 177 15.79 -18.78 15.42
C PHE A 177 15.85 -20.26 15.78
N ASN A 178 16.69 -21.05 15.09
CA ASN A 178 16.75 -22.51 15.18
C ASN A 178 15.33 -23.14 15.14
N LYS A 179 14.52 -22.68 14.19
CA LYS A 179 13.10 -23.06 14.12
C LYS A 179 12.60 -23.11 12.69
N ALA A 180 12.29 -24.31 12.22
CA ALA A 180 11.72 -24.54 10.90
C ALA A 180 10.33 -23.89 10.76
N GLY A 181 10.00 -23.44 9.56
CA GLY A 181 8.69 -22.86 9.24
C GLY A 181 8.43 -21.47 9.84
N VAL A 182 9.46 -20.77 10.31
CA VAL A 182 9.35 -19.35 10.66
C VAL A 182 9.25 -18.53 9.38
N ILE A 183 8.30 -17.61 9.34
CA ILE A 183 8.04 -16.71 8.21
C ILE A 183 8.34 -15.29 8.64
N LEU A 184 9.03 -14.54 7.80
CA LEU A 184 9.45 -13.16 8.06
C LEU A 184 8.61 -12.25 7.15
N GLN A 185 7.58 -11.62 7.70
CA GLN A 185 6.71 -10.68 6.98
C GLN A 185 7.14 -9.24 7.22
N GLU A 186 6.89 -8.39 6.22
CA GLU A 186 7.07 -6.93 6.27
C GLU A 186 8.44 -6.51 6.84
N PRO A 187 9.56 -6.93 6.22
CA PRO A 187 10.88 -6.53 6.68
C PRO A 187 11.11 -5.02 6.45
N ASN A 188 11.39 -4.29 7.53
CA ASN A 188 11.67 -2.86 7.48
C ASN A 188 13.04 -2.54 8.05
N MET A 189 13.94 -2.04 7.20
CA MET A 189 15.30 -1.67 7.57
C MET A 189 15.31 -0.34 8.31
N SER A 190 16.09 -0.22 9.39
CA SER A 190 16.32 1.06 10.06
C SER A 190 17.00 2.06 9.13
N PRO A 191 16.80 3.37 9.33
CA PRO A 191 17.42 4.41 8.51
C PRO A 191 18.95 4.33 8.38
N ASP A 192 19.62 3.87 9.43
CA ASP A 192 21.07 3.67 9.46
C ASP A 192 21.53 2.31 8.90
N GLY A 193 20.61 1.45 8.48
CA GLY A 193 20.86 0.14 7.90
C GLY A 193 21.38 -0.92 8.87
N LYS A 194 21.35 -0.68 10.19
CA LYS A 194 21.90 -1.60 11.20
C LYS A 194 20.89 -2.59 11.78
N HIS A 195 19.60 -2.29 11.67
CA HIS A 195 18.53 -3.05 12.31
C HIS A 195 17.41 -3.37 11.34
N LEU A 196 16.76 -4.50 11.56
CA LEU A 196 15.66 -4.98 10.73
C LEU A 196 14.44 -5.25 11.63
N ALA A 197 13.40 -4.44 11.51
CA ALA A 197 12.11 -4.66 12.16
C ALA A 197 11.30 -5.67 11.33
N ILE A 198 10.73 -6.69 11.99
CA ILE A 198 10.08 -7.81 11.31
C ILE A 198 8.86 -8.29 12.09
N THR A 199 7.82 -8.69 11.35
CA THR A 199 6.71 -9.49 11.87
C THR A 199 6.97 -10.98 11.63
N LEU A 200 7.14 -11.77 12.68
CA LEU A 200 7.32 -13.23 12.59
C LEU A 200 5.97 -13.95 12.56
N ARG A 201 5.84 -14.92 11.64
CA ARG A 201 4.67 -15.79 11.45
C ARG A 201 5.09 -17.26 11.24
N GLY A 202 4.12 -18.13 11.00
CA GLY A 202 4.34 -19.57 10.86
C GLY A 202 4.56 -20.22 12.22
N SER A 203 5.73 -20.80 12.44
CA SER A 203 6.08 -21.48 13.70
C SER A 203 6.41 -20.51 14.85
N MET A 204 6.53 -19.21 14.59
CA MET A 204 6.62 -18.13 15.59
C MET A 204 5.54 -17.08 15.32
N ARG A 205 5.12 -16.35 16.36
CA ARG A 205 4.14 -15.27 16.20
C ARG A 205 4.48 -14.11 17.13
N GLU A 206 5.24 -13.15 16.62
CA GLU A 206 5.63 -11.94 17.34
C GLU A 206 6.16 -10.88 16.39
N THR A 207 6.46 -9.70 16.93
CA THR A 207 7.17 -8.61 16.27
C THR A 207 8.45 -8.33 17.04
N GLY A 208 9.44 -7.79 16.35
CA GLY A 208 10.69 -7.38 17.00
C GLY A 208 11.70 -6.88 16.00
N VAL A 209 12.91 -6.69 16.50
CA VAL A 209 14.03 -6.15 15.75
C VAL A 209 15.20 -7.12 15.79
N TRP A 210 15.74 -7.39 14.61
CA TRP A 210 17.01 -8.10 14.43
C TRP A 210 18.16 -7.08 14.32
N ASP A 211 19.18 -7.23 15.17
CA ASP A 211 20.43 -6.49 15.10
C ASP A 211 21.38 -7.22 14.14
N LEU A 212 21.70 -6.58 13.01
CA LEU A 212 22.49 -7.20 11.94
C LEU A 212 23.95 -7.41 12.34
N ALA A 213 24.51 -6.52 13.16
CA ALA A 213 25.90 -6.61 13.60
C ALA A 213 26.07 -7.66 14.71
N LYS A 214 25.10 -7.72 15.63
CA LYS A 214 25.16 -8.65 16.77
C LYS A 214 24.58 -10.03 16.46
N GLY A 215 23.79 -10.16 15.39
CA GLY A 215 23.03 -11.37 15.10
C GLY A 215 22.04 -11.72 16.21
N ALA A 216 21.33 -10.70 16.72
CA ALA A 216 20.50 -10.84 17.92
C ALA A 216 19.07 -10.33 17.71
N TRP A 217 18.10 -11.09 18.20
CA TRP A 217 16.69 -10.74 18.19
C TRP A 217 16.26 -10.03 19.47
N THR A 218 15.50 -8.95 19.33
CA THR A 218 14.80 -8.29 20.43
C THR A 218 13.32 -8.23 20.13
N LYS A 219 12.51 -8.99 20.88
CA LYS A 219 11.04 -8.96 20.79
C LYS A 219 10.49 -7.59 21.20
N SER A 220 9.53 -7.07 20.44
CA SER A 220 8.74 -5.86 20.76
C SER A 220 7.31 -6.15 21.24
N GLY A 221 6.77 -7.33 20.91
CA GLY A 221 5.43 -7.77 21.35
C GLY A 221 4.78 -8.73 20.37
N ASP A 222 3.52 -9.10 20.60
CA ASP A 222 2.80 -10.14 19.83
C ASP A 222 1.99 -9.62 18.63
N GLY A 223 2.25 -8.37 18.23
CA GLY A 223 1.51 -7.66 17.18
C GLY A 223 1.87 -7.99 15.73
N CYS A 224 1.72 -6.99 14.87
CA CYS A 224 2.08 -7.02 13.44
C CYS A 224 2.54 -5.64 12.95
N GLN A 225 3.01 -5.59 11.71
CA GLN A 225 3.25 -4.36 10.94
C GLN A 225 4.17 -3.39 11.69
N ILE A 226 5.28 -3.94 12.18
CA ILE A 226 6.31 -3.17 12.86
C ILE A 226 7.18 -2.44 11.84
N ASP A 227 7.42 -1.15 12.07
CA ASP A 227 8.23 -0.31 11.19
C ASP A 227 8.90 0.82 11.99
N TRP A 228 9.84 1.52 11.36
CA TRP A 228 10.58 2.64 11.91
C TRP A 228 9.96 3.95 11.47
N ASN A 229 10.09 4.99 12.29
CA ASN A 229 9.99 6.34 11.75
C ASN A 229 11.25 6.69 10.93
N PHE A 230 11.19 7.77 10.18
CA PHE A 230 12.20 8.10 9.16
C PHE A 230 13.60 8.41 9.72
N ASP A 231 13.71 8.89 10.96
CA ASP A 231 15.00 9.14 11.63
C ASP A 231 15.49 7.96 12.48
N GLY A 232 14.68 6.90 12.62
CA GLY A 232 15.00 5.68 13.37
C GLY A 232 14.90 5.84 14.89
N SER A 233 14.46 7.00 15.38
CA SER A 233 14.28 7.26 16.82
C SER A 233 13.04 6.61 17.41
N LYS A 234 12.13 6.07 16.58
CA LYS A 234 10.93 5.37 17.01
C LYS A 234 10.67 4.11 16.21
N LEU A 235 10.07 3.14 16.90
CA LEU A 235 9.41 1.97 16.33
C LEU A 235 7.91 2.12 16.52
N TYR A 236 7.11 1.77 15.53
CA TYR A 236 5.67 1.64 15.68
C TYR A 236 5.20 0.27 15.21
N ARG A 237 4.07 -0.20 15.74
CA ARG A 237 3.47 -1.48 15.36
C ARG A 237 1.97 -1.49 15.65
N VAL A 238 1.25 -2.34 14.93
CA VAL A 238 -0.12 -2.70 15.28
C VAL A 238 -0.09 -3.68 16.45
N ASN A 239 -0.93 -3.43 17.45
CA ASN A 239 -1.09 -4.25 18.64
C ASN A 239 -2.51 -4.86 18.64
N PRO A 240 -2.68 -6.15 19.01
CA PRO A 240 -3.96 -6.85 18.86
C PRO A 240 -4.94 -6.56 20.03
N THR A 241 -4.90 -5.33 20.56
CA THR A 241 -5.82 -4.82 21.59
C THR A 241 -6.29 -3.45 21.16
N GLY A 242 -7.50 -3.04 21.56
CA GLY A 242 -8.04 -1.72 21.24
C GLY A 242 -9.41 -1.52 21.87
N ASN A 243 -9.92 -0.29 21.83
CA ASN A 243 -11.19 0.08 22.45
C ASN A 243 -12.43 -0.21 21.55
N GLY A 244 -12.24 -0.91 20.42
CA GLY A 244 -13.20 -0.98 19.31
C GLY A 244 -14.52 -1.72 19.53
N GLY A 245 -14.72 -2.41 20.66
CA GLY A 245 -15.96 -3.16 20.93
C GLY A 245 -16.29 -4.28 19.93
N THR A 246 -15.38 -4.61 19.00
CA THR A 246 -15.46 -5.74 18.06
C THR A 246 -14.80 -6.99 18.65
N ALA A 247 -14.94 -8.14 18.00
CA ALA A 247 -14.38 -9.40 18.49
C ALA A 247 -12.83 -9.47 18.44
N ALA A 248 -12.16 -8.53 17.76
CA ALA A 248 -10.71 -8.50 17.62
C ALA A 248 -10.17 -7.08 17.36
N PRO A 249 -10.32 -6.13 18.30
CA PRO A 249 -9.88 -4.75 18.11
C PRO A 249 -8.36 -4.66 18.04
N SER A 250 -7.86 -3.60 17.40
CA SER A 250 -6.44 -3.26 17.37
C SER A 250 -6.23 -1.81 17.74
N GLU A 251 -4.95 -1.46 17.93
CA GLU A 251 -4.48 -0.09 18.16
C GLU A 251 -3.05 0.02 17.61
N ILE A 252 -2.62 1.23 17.29
CA ILE A 252 -1.26 1.51 16.84
C ILE A 252 -0.46 2.04 18.02
N LEU A 253 0.64 1.35 18.33
CA LEU A 253 1.59 1.76 19.36
C LEU A 253 2.86 2.31 18.73
N TRP A 254 3.50 3.26 19.40
CA TRP A 254 4.84 3.74 19.08
C TRP A 254 5.74 3.74 20.31
N PHE A 255 7.02 3.52 20.09
CA PHE A 255 8.02 3.37 21.13
C PHE A 255 9.22 4.20 20.75
N SER A 256 9.85 4.84 21.73
CA SER A 256 11.18 5.37 21.53
C SER A 256 12.12 4.20 21.26
N ALA A 257 13.03 4.35 20.30
CA ALA A 257 14.00 3.35 19.92
C ALA A 257 15.42 3.80 20.24
N LYS A 258 16.21 2.91 20.84
CA LYS A 258 17.64 3.13 21.11
C LYS A 258 18.42 1.86 20.79
N ASP A 259 19.42 1.98 19.92
CA ASP A 259 20.27 0.85 19.49
C ASP A 259 19.46 -0.38 19.02
N GLY A 260 18.41 -0.11 18.26
CA GLY A 260 17.52 -1.14 17.72
C GLY A 260 16.50 -1.71 18.70
N LYS A 261 16.38 -1.15 19.91
CA LYS A 261 15.49 -1.66 20.95
C LYS A 261 14.43 -0.64 21.32
N GLN A 262 13.19 -1.09 21.50
CA GLN A 262 12.17 -0.27 22.14
C GLN A 262 12.56 0.06 23.58
N VAL A 263 12.33 1.30 24.01
CA VAL A 263 12.67 1.77 25.36
C VAL A 263 11.55 1.48 26.33
N GLU A 264 10.31 1.85 25.99
CA GLU A 264 9.16 1.63 26.83
C GLU A 264 8.75 0.15 26.80
N LYS A 265 8.33 -0.38 27.95
CA LYS A 265 7.90 -1.77 28.10
C LYS A 265 6.38 -1.84 28.08
N VAL A 266 5.85 -2.77 27.30
CA VAL A 266 4.45 -3.22 27.41
C VAL A 266 4.48 -4.49 28.24
N GLY A 267 3.77 -4.51 29.35
CA GLY A 267 3.83 -5.61 30.31
C GLY A 267 2.49 -5.88 30.97
N PHE A 268 2.53 -6.72 32.02
CA PHE A 268 1.34 -7.19 32.72
C PHE A 268 0.42 -6.07 33.24
N PHE A 269 0.99 -4.90 33.57
CA PHE A 269 0.23 -3.74 34.07
C PHE A 269 -0.49 -2.93 32.98
N GLY A 270 -0.49 -3.41 31.73
CA GLY A 270 -1.16 -2.79 30.60
C GLY A 270 -0.24 -1.92 29.74
N ILE A 271 -0.87 -1.20 28.81
CA ILE A 271 -0.20 -0.37 27.81
C ILE A 271 -0.07 1.05 28.35
N PRO A 272 1.14 1.61 28.47
CA PRO A 272 1.33 3.00 28.87
C PRO A 272 0.63 3.97 27.92
N LYS A 273 -0.04 5.01 28.46
CA LYS A 273 -0.76 5.98 27.61
C LYS A 273 0.14 6.69 26.59
N ASN A 274 1.40 6.95 26.96
CA ASN A 274 2.36 7.67 26.11
C ASN A 274 2.85 6.86 24.90
N VAL A 275 2.64 5.53 24.88
CA VAL A 275 3.00 4.69 23.73
C VAL A 275 1.81 4.42 22.80
N LYS A 276 0.60 4.84 23.17
CA LYS A 276 -0.58 4.73 22.32
C LYS A 276 -0.56 5.87 21.30
N LEU A 277 -0.33 5.54 20.04
CA LEU A 277 -0.30 6.53 18.95
C LEU A 277 -1.71 6.74 18.38
N MET A 278 -2.46 5.66 18.15
CA MET A 278 -3.82 5.72 17.60
C MET A 278 -4.67 4.56 18.12
N ASP A 279 -5.90 4.87 18.54
CA ASP A 279 -6.92 3.95 19.06
C ASP A 279 -8.27 4.67 18.99
N LEU A 280 -8.94 4.62 17.84
CA LEU A 280 -10.17 5.36 17.58
C LEU A 280 -11.28 4.88 18.53
N PRO A 281 -12.07 5.78 19.13
CA PRO A 281 -13.20 5.39 19.94
C PRO A 281 -14.33 4.79 19.09
N GLY A 282 -15.08 3.85 19.65
CA GLY A 282 -16.29 3.30 19.04
C GLY A 282 -16.00 2.14 18.08
N ARG A 283 -16.95 1.83 17.19
CA ARG A 283 -16.94 0.58 16.39
C ARG A 283 -15.77 0.46 15.40
N ARG A 284 -15.00 1.52 15.16
CA ARG A 284 -13.91 1.58 14.16
C ARG A 284 -12.49 1.37 14.72
N SER A 285 -12.31 0.85 15.94
CA SER A 285 -10.95 0.53 16.45
C SER A 285 -10.39 -0.80 15.92
N HIS A 286 -10.30 -0.86 14.60
CA HIS A 286 -9.64 -1.93 13.86
C HIS A 286 -8.55 -1.33 12.98
N GLU A 287 -7.62 -0.60 13.59
CA GLU A 287 -6.53 0.11 12.93
C GLU A 287 -5.43 -0.84 12.45
N TYR A 288 -5.16 -0.79 11.15
CA TYR A 288 -4.13 -1.55 10.46
C TYR A 288 -3.39 -0.68 9.45
N PHE A 289 -2.30 -1.24 8.93
CA PHE A 289 -1.53 -0.65 7.84
C PHE A 289 -0.94 0.76 8.14
N PRO A 290 -0.44 1.03 9.36
CA PRO A 290 0.08 2.35 9.67
C PRO A 290 1.30 2.68 8.82
N ARG A 291 1.33 3.90 8.28
CA ARG A 291 2.49 4.49 7.62
C ARG A 291 2.67 5.93 8.05
N LEU A 292 3.90 6.27 8.40
CA LEU A 292 4.27 7.63 8.75
C LEU A 292 4.73 8.39 7.51
N SER A 293 4.45 9.68 7.46
CA SER A 293 5.10 10.57 6.50
C SER A 293 6.61 10.63 6.73
N PRO A 294 7.42 10.97 5.70
CA PRO A 294 8.87 11.09 5.85
C PRO A 294 9.32 12.09 6.94
N ASP A 295 8.53 13.12 7.23
CA ASP A 295 8.83 14.06 8.31
C ASP A 295 8.36 13.58 9.70
N GLY A 296 7.73 12.40 9.78
CA GLY A 296 7.21 11.78 11.00
C GLY A 296 6.04 12.51 11.65
N LYS A 297 5.43 13.49 10.95
CA LYS A 297 4.36 14.34 11.52
C LYS A 297 2.96 13.86 11.18
N TRP A 298 2.81 12.99 10.20
CA TRP A 298 1.52 12.50 9.74
C TRP A 298 1.49 10.98 9.78
N LEU A 299 0.31 10.45 10.11
CA LEU A 299 -0.01 9.04 10.09
C LEU A 299 -1.11 8.82 9.05
N VAL A 300 -0.92 7.83 8.18
CA VAL A 300 -2.00 7.23 7.38
C VAL A 300 -2.19 5.77 7.82
N TRP A 301 -3.43 5.31 7.84
CA TRP A 301 -3.78 3.95 8.26
C TRP A 301 -5.14 3.56 7.70
N GLY A 302 -5.48 2.26 7.74
CA GLY A 302 -6.82 1.76 7.46
C GLY A 302 -7.55 1.39 8.75
N ALA A 303 -8.87 1.58 8.80
CA ALA A 303 -9.72 1.14 9.90
C ALA A 303 -11.07 0.61 9.42
N THR A 304 -11.57 -0.45 10.05
CA THR A 304 -12.86 -1.07 9.70
C THR A 304 -13.75 -1.28 10.93
N ASP A 305 -15.06 -1.37 10.72
CA ASP A 305 -16.04 -1.73 11.77
C ASP A 305 -16.55 -3.18 11.67
N LYS A 306 -16.07 -3.95 10.69
CA LYS A 306 -16.60 -5.29 10.36
C LYS A 306 -15.80 -6.46 10.95
N GLY A 307 -14.50 -6.27 11.24
CA GLY A 307 -13.64 -7.29 11.86
C GLY A 307 -12.25 -7.41 11.23
N HIS A 308 -11.59 -8.56 11.42
CA HIS A 308 -10.21 -8.83 11.01
C HIS A 308 -10.10 -9.75 9.79
N ASP A 309 -10.32 -9.24 8.58
CA ASP A 309 -10.08 -9.96 7.33
C ASP A 309 -9.66 -8.97 6.24
N HIS A 310 -8.43 -9.10 5.74
CA HIS A 310 -7.84 -8.14 4.80
C HIS A 310 -8.25 -8.38 3.34
N ASP A 311 -8.95 -9.46 3.02
CA ASP A 311 -9.47 -9.75 1.69
C ASP A 311 -10.97 -9.45 1.57
N LEU A 312 -11.70 -9.43 2.69
CA LEU A 312 -13.15 -9.26 2.72
C LEU A 312 -13.61 -7.90 3.26
N PHE A 313 -13.01 -7.41 4.35
CA PHE A 313 -13.55 -6.23 5.02
C PHE A 313 -12.99 -4.95 4.47
N ASP A 314 -13.87 -3.99 4.26
CA ASP A 314 -13.51 -2.68 3.79
C ASP A 314 -12.88 -1.85 4.93
N TYR A 315 -11.60 -1.50 4.77
CA TYR A 315 -10.88 -0.60 5.66
C TYR A 315 -10.91 0.80 5.07
N GLU A 316 -11.63 1.70 5.71
CA GLU A 316 -11.56 3.10 5.33
C GLU A 316 -10.17 3.65 5.68
N LEU A 317 -9.57 4.40 4.76
CA LEU A 317 -8.27 5.00 4.98
C LEU A 317 -8.44 6.36 5.65
N TYR A 318 -7.54 6.63 6.60
CA TYR A 318 -7.50 7.88 7.34
C TYR A 318 -6.13 8.53 7.23
N MET A 319 -6.10 9.85 7.39
CA MET A 319 -4.90 10.65 7.54
C MET A 319 -5.05 11.60 8.73
N TRP A 320 -4.00 11.70 9.55
CA TRP A 320 -4.02 12.53 10.75
C TRP A 320 -2.64 13.14 11.02
N LYS A 321 -2.65 14.38 11.48
CA LYS A 321 -1.44 15.06 11.94
C LYS A 321 -1.19 14.73 13.40
N ILE A 322 -0.09 14.04 13.64
CA ILE A 322 0.26 13.51 14.95
C ILE A 322 0.35 14.64 15.97
N GLY A 323 -0.41 14.49 17.07
CA GLY A 323 -0.49 15.45 18.17
C GLY A 323 -1.67 16.41 18.09
N GLU A 324 -2.40 16.47 16.98
CA GLU A 324 -3.71 17.16 16.93
C GLU A 324 -4.80 16.29 17.59
N PRO A 325 -5.96 16.84 17.98
CA PRO A 325 -7.07 16.02 18.49
C PRO A 325 -7.44 14.90 17.50
N VAL A 326 -7.80 13.71 17.99
CA VAL A 326 -8.07 12.55 17.13
C VAL A 326 -9.27 12.76 16.21
N GLU A 327 -10.20 13.63 16.61
CA GLU A 327 -11.38 14.04 15.84
C GLU A 327 -11.03 14.83 14.57
N THR A 328 -9.78 15.28 14.42
CA THR A 328 -9.28 15.90 13.19
C THR A 328 -8.73 14.88 12.18
N ALA A 329 -8.71 13.58 12.54
CA ALA A 329 -8.40 12.52 11.59
C ALA A 329 -9.40 12.53 10.44
N ALA A 330 -8.91 12.72 9.22
CA ALA A 330 -9.75 12.73 8.03
C ALA A 330 -9.83 11.32 7.45
N ARG A 331 -11.04 10.82 7.24
CA ARG A 331 -11.26 9.73 6.30
C ARG A 331 -11.01 10.25 4.88
N ILE A 332 -10.23 9.54 4.08
CA ILE A 332 -9.80 9.97 2.74
C ILE A 332 -10.29 9.04 1.62
N THR A 333 -10.96 7.94 1.97
CA THR A 333 -11.61 7.04 1.02
C THR A 333 -13.12 7.05 1.21
N TYR A 334 -13.86 7.02 0.10
CA TYR A 334 -15.31 7.05 0.08
C TYR A 334 -15.84 6.05 -0.94
N HIS A 335 -15.51 4.78 -0.70
CA HIS A 335 -15.91 3.66 -1.53
C HIS A 335 -15.98 2.40 -0.68
N THR A 336 -17.00 1.57 -0.87
CA THR A 336 -17.21 0.36 -0.06
C THR A 336 -16.40 -0.87 -0.51
N GLY A 337 -15.35 -0.63 -1.31
CA GLY A 337 -14.49 -1.68 -1.85
C GLY A 337 -13.29 -1.82 -0.92
N ASN A 338 -12.82 -3.04 -0.69
CA ASN A 338 -11.71 -3.33 0.21
C ASN A 338 -10.45 -2.51 -0.13
N ASP A 339 -10.18 -1.49 0.69
CA ASP A 339 -8.98 -0.67 0.68
C ASP A 339 -7.95 -1.22 1.70
N ARG A 340 -6.65 -1.21 1.35
CA ARG A 340 -5.59 -1.78 2.20
C ARG A 340 -4.20 -1.23 1.89
N TRP A 341 -3.30 -1.28 2.87
CA TRP A 341 -1.89 -0.83 2.80
C TRP A 341 -1.67 0.54 2.14
N PRO A 342 -2.23 1.63 2.71
CA PRO A 342 -1.81 2.96 2.32
C PRO A 342 -0.31 3.15 2.55
N ASP A 343 0.31 4.00 1.74
CA ASP A 343 1.59 4.63 1.99
C ASP A 343 1.51 6.11 1.58
N VAL A 344 2.25 6.98 2.25
CA VAL A 344 2.18 8.42 2.07
C VAL A 344 3.55 9.00 1.78
N TRP A 345 3.60 9.92 0.82
CA TRP A 345 4.80 10.67 0.48
C TRP A 345 4.48 12.15 0.31
N PHE A 346 5.35 13.02 0.80
CA PHE A 346 5.18 14.47 0.70
C PHE A 346 6.25 15.10 -0.18
N GLY A 347 5.82 16.13 -0.91
CA GLY A 347 6.62 16.86 -1.88
C GLY A 347 5.89 17.00 -3.22
N LYS A 348 6.51 17.75 -4.13
CA LYS A 348 6.05 17.84 -5.52
C LYS A 348 6.33 16.53 -6.22
N VAL A 349 5.27 15.87 -6.66
CA VAL A 349 5.40 14.65 -7.47
C VAL A 349 6.21 14.99 -8.71
N PRO A 350 7.33 14.30 -8.96
CA PRO A 350 8.15 14.52 -10.14
C PRO A 350 7.48 13.89 -11.37
N VAL A 351 6.34 14.44 -11.80
CA VAL A 351 5.68 14.02 -13.03
C VAL A 351 6.42 14.68 -14.18
N LYS A 352 6.96 13.87 -15.11
CA LYS A 352 7.40 14.43 -16.40
C LYS A 352 6.17 15.02 -17.06
N GLU A 353 6.20 16.31 -17.43
CA GLU A 353 5.11 16.91 -18.19
C GLU A 353 4.82 16.02 -19.40
N LYS A 354 3.63 15.41 -19.42
CA LYS A 354 3.15 14.74 -20.62
C LYS A 354 3.04 15.84 -21.68
N PRO A 355 3.55 15.61 -22.91
CA PRO A 355 3.23 16.50 -24.02
C PRO A 355 1.73 16.71 -24.03
N ALA A 356 1.29 17.97 -24.11
CA ALA A 356 -0.13 18.30 -24.08
C ALA A 356 -0.90 17.35 -25.01
N PRO A 357 -2.03 16.76 -24.56
CA PRO A 357 -2.84 15.92 -25.40
C PRO A 357 -3.09 16.65 -26.72
N VAL A 358 -2.90 15.97 -27.87
CA VAL A 358 -3.14 16.55 -29.19
C VAL A 358 -4.54 17.17 -29.31
N ALA A 359 -5.48 16.77 -28.45
CA ALA A 359 -6.80 17.38 -28.28
C ALA A 359 -6.80 18.84 -27.81
N GLU A 360 -5.78 19.31 -27.08
CA GLU A 360 -5.66 20.71 -26.65
C GLU A 360 -5.04 21.59 -27.74
N ALA A 361 -4.10 21.04 -28.53
CA ALA A 361 -3.60 21.68 -29.74
C ALA A 361 -4.68 21.77 -30.84
N ALA A 362 -5.57 20.77 -30.94
CA ALA A 362 -6.71 20.79 -31.86
C ALA A 362 -7.80 21.79 -31.45
N LYS A 363 -7.92 22.12 -30.15
CA LYS A 363 -8.83 23.18 -29.66
C LYS A 363 -8.31 24.59 -29.92
N ALA A 364 -7.03 24.77 -30.23
CA ALA A 364 -6.46 26.05 -30.66
C ALA A 364 -6.66 26.32 -32.17
N ALA A 365 -7.12 25.33 -32.95
CA ALA A 365 -7.30 25.45 -34.40
C ALA A 365 -8.51 26.30 -34.89
N PRO A 366 -9.64 26.49 -34.16
CA PRO A 366 -10.78 27.20 -34.73
C PRO A 366 -10.68 28.74 -34.64
N ALA A 367 -9.58 29.31 -34.13
CA ALA A 367 -9.35 30.76 -34.22
C ALA A 367 -8.75 31.19 -35.57
N ALA A 368 -8.20 30.26 -36.38
CA ALA A 368 -7.66 30.57 -37.70
C ALA A 368 -8.66 30.37 -38.85
N ALA A 369 -9.82 29.73 -38.60
CA ALA A 369 -10.80 29.42 -39.64
C ALA A 369 -11.85 30.52 -39.90
N GLN A 370 -11.84 31.63 -39.15
CA GLN A 370 -12.75 32.77 -39.39
C GLN A 370 -12.19 33.85 -40.32
N ALA A 371 -11.07 33.61 -40.99
CA ALA A 371 -10.48 34.54 -41.96
C ALA A 371 -10.35 33.94 -43.36
N VAL A 372 -11.36 33.20 -43.86
CA VAL A 372 -11.41 32.82 -45.28
C VAL A 372 -12.83 32.96 -45.81
N VAL A 373 -13.27 34.21 -45.94
CA VAL A 373 -14.29 34.57 -46.94
C VAL A 373 -13.61 35.59 -47.86
N GLY A 374 -13.16 35.14 -49.04
CA GLY A 374 -12.59 36.00 -50.09
C GLY A 374 -11.09 35.85 -50.40
N ALA A 375 -10.48 34.66 -50.24
CA ALA A 375 -9.09 34.43 -50.64
C ALA A 375 -8.97 33.99 -52.11
N SER A 376 -8.08 34.61 -52.87
CA SER A 376 -7.72 34.26 -54.26
C SER A 376 -7.01 32.91 -54.38
N ASP A 377 -7.07 32.26 -55.54
CA ASP A 377 -6.49 30.93 -55.85
C ASP A 377 -5.04 30.73 -55.35
N ALA A 378 -4.19 31.76 -55.38
CA ALA A 378 -2.81 31.69 -54.87
C ALA A 378 -2.69 31.40 -53.36
N LYS A 379 -3.70 31.77 -52.55
CA LYS A 379 -3.74 31.47 -51.12
C LYS A 379 -4.22 30.05 -50.82
N MET A 380 -4.97 29.44 -51.75
CA MET A 380 -5.38 28.04 -51.64
C MET A 380 -4.19 27.10 -51.84
N ASP A 381 -3.27 27.44 -52.76
CA ASP A 381 -2.04 26.67 -52.97
C ASP A 381 -1.10 26.71 -51.75
N GLU A 382 -1.01 27.84 -51.04
CA GLU A 382 -0.27 27.91 -49.79
C GLU A 382 -0.92 27.07 -48.67
N LEU A 383 -2.25 27.06 -48.61
CA LEU A 383 -2.99 26.25 -47.65
C LEU A 383 -2.79 24.75 -47.89
N ILE A 384 -2.83 24.31 -49.15
CA ILE A 384 -2.57 22.92 -49.54
C ILE A 384 -1.14 22.52 -49.14
N LYS A 385 -0.13 23.36 -49.45
CA LYS A 385 1.26 23.12 -49.04
C LYS A 385 1.46 23.11 -47.53
N ALA A 386 0.63 23.81 -46.75
CA ALA A 386 0.67 23.77 -45.30
C ALA A 386 0.07 22.48 -44.75
N ILE A 387 -1.03 22.00 -45.35
CA ILE A 387 -1.68 20.73 -45.01
C ILE A 387 -0.76 19.55 -45.34
N ASP A 388 -0.08 19.57 -46.48
CA ASP A 388 0.86 18.51 -46.88
C ASP A 388 2.04 18.42 -45.92
N ARG A 389 2.60 19.58 -45.49
CA ARG A 389 3.68 19.63 -44.49
C ARG A 389 3.24 19.09 -43.12
N LEU A 390 2.01 19.38 -42.71
CA LEU A 390 1.42 18.83 -41.49
C LEU A 390 1.22 17.31 -41.59
N THR A 391 0.77 16.83 -42.74
CA THR A 391 0.55 15.40 -43.00
C THR A 391 1.89 14.63 -42.98
N GLU A 392 2.95 15.18 -43.59
CA GLU A 392 4.29 14.60 -43.50
C GLU A 392 4.85 14.58 -42.07
N ALA A 393 4.64 15.65 -41.29
CA ALA A 393 5.09 15.71 -39.91
C ALA A 393 4.39 14.66 -39.03
N VAL A 394 3.08 14.48 -39.22
CA VAL A 394 2.28 13.45 -38.53
C VAL A 394 2.75 12.04 -38.92
N ASN A 395 3.03 11.80 -40.20
CA ASN A 395 3.53 10.50 -40.67
C ASN A 395 4.93 10.18 -40.11
N LYS A 396 5.81 11.19 -39.96
CA LYS A 396 7.11 11.02 -39.31
C LYS A 396 7.02 10.70 -37.82
N LEU A 397 6.03 11.27 -37.12
CA LEU A 397 5.79 10.98 -35.70
C LEU A 397 5.20 9.58 -35.47
N ASN A 398 4.45 9.05 -36.45
CA ASN A 398 3.83 7.73 -36.39
C ASN A 398 4.71 6.60 -36.93
N ALA A 399 5.85 6.90 -37.56
CA ALA A 399 6.83 5.91 -37.94
C ALA A 399 7.60 5.42 -36.70
N LYS A 400 7.35 4.16 -36.28
CA LYS A 400 8.15 3.50 -35.23
C LYS A 400 9.60 3.36 -35.72
N PRO A 401 10.62 3.47 -34.84
CA PRO A 401 11.97 3.10 -35.21
C PRO A 401 12.02 1.61 -35.50
N ASP A 402 12.55 1.22 -36.66
CA ASP A 402 12.84 -0.18 -36.98
C ASP A 402 13.78 -0.76 -35.93
N ALA A 403 13.46 -1.99 -35.50
CA ALA A 403 14.30 -2.78 -34.62
C ALA A 403 15.63 -3.10 -35.32
N GLN A 404 16.73 -2.69 -34.71
CA GLN A 404 18.05 -3.32 -34.85
C GLN A 404 18.59 -3.64 -33.45
#